data_AF-A0A1M5N4T6-F1
#
_entry.id   AF-A0A1M5N4T6-F1
#
_cell.length_a   1.000
_cell.length_b   1.000
_cell.length_c   1.000
_cell.angle_alpha   90.00
_cell.angle_beta   90.00
_cell.angle_gamma   90.00
#
_symmetry.space_group_name_H-M   'P 1'
#
loop_
_entity.id
_entity.type
_entity.pdbx_description
1 polymer ?
#
loop_
_entity_poly.entity_id
_entity_poly.type
_entity_poly.pdbx_seq_one_letter_code
_entity_poly.pdbx_strand_id
1 'polypeptide(L)'
;MKTRKMLAVSAIAVLGLFSANGCSDDKSNGLGPEGDVNGVVSSESLLGPESSESVLQDPVGGEALSSEQEEVPNLEGESSSSVNPESSVSELPLSSADSAESEVLSSSSEVAEISSSSAIVEAAPAFKEDYRDECSISEIPTSVNNAKLPDPFTTLAGTRISSKDEWKCRREEIGAMYEKIMYGDKPRNPEKVEGKLAGSTFTVTVTDKGKSASFAVTINGAGTKDNPKPAMIGFGGGFMGNTCGSLGGSLSGLDIAQIIFNPDNVAPESQRGSGKFYDIYGSNASTGTIMAWAWGVSRLIDALEKTPEAGIDVKHLGITGCSRWGKGSLAVGAFDTRIALTIPQESGSGGASLWRVGAQVNKQKGKQFVQGLNSAGSEGNWMKTTFKNYDGKENTLPFDQHMLVAMVAPRPLLIIDNAGQEWLGEVPSNYCGQASKEVFDALGVSENYTYSQEGGHAHCSLPNGQFDEVKDFINKFLLGKDGVQTGKIDYTKNSEQIKWNKSDWIDWTTPTLR
;
A
#
# COMPACT_ATOMS: atom_id res chain seq x y z
N MET A 1 -13.19 48.25 11.54
CA MET A 1 -12.46 48.35 10.25
C MET A 1 -10.97 48.14 10.52
N LYS A 2 -10.31 47.33 9.69
CA LYS A 2 -8.85 47.27 9.43
C LYS A 2 -7.92 46.37 10.29
N THR A 3 -7.76 45.16 9.73
CA THR A 3 -6.52 44.54 9.16
C THR A 3 -5.46 43.87 10.05
N ARG A 4 -5.39 42.55 9.81
CA ARG A 4 -4.34 41.56 10.11
C ARG A 4 -3.01 41.88 9.40
N LYS A 5 -1.88 41.45 10.00
CA LYS A 5 -0.66 41.05 9.28
C LYS A 5 -0.43 39.55 9.48
N MET A 6 -0.41 38.82 8.37
CA MET A 6 0.03 37.42 8.27
C MET A 6 1.56 37.39 8.18
N LEU A 7 2.20 36.50 8.93
CA LEU A 7 3.54 36.02 8.61
C LEU A 7 3.41 34.82 7.66
N ALA A 8 4.10 34.90 6.53
CA ALA A 8 4.32 33.78 5.62
C ALA A 8 5.53 32.96 6.14
N VAL A 9 5.36 31.64 6.25
CA VAL A 9 6.45 30.69 6.48
C VAL A 9 6.59 29.87 5.21
N SER A 10 7.72 30.01 4.52
CA SER A 10 8.08 29.21 3.34
C SER A 10 8.41 27.78 3.73
N ALA A 11 7.79 26.82 3.05
CA ALA A 11 8.20 25.42 3.06
C ALA A 11 9.39 25.24 2.10
N ILE A 12 10.54 24.80 2.63
CA ILE A 12 11.70 24.40 1.85
C ILE A 12 11.55 22.90 1.56
N ALA A 13 11.46 22.55 0.27
CA ALA A 13 11.60 21.17 -0.19
C ALA A 13 13.05 20.74 -0.09
N VAL A 14 13.32 19.69 0.68
CA VAL A 14 14.64 19.04 0.76
C VAL A 14 14.69 17.95 -0.30
N LEU A 15 15.40 18.20 -1.41
CA LEU A 15 15.83 17.15 -2.33
C LEU A 15 17.02 16.40 -1.71
N GLY A 16 16.81 15.13 -1.39
CA GLY A 16 17.90 14.20 -1.05
C GLY A 16 18.61 13.74 -2.31
N LEU A 17 19.91 14.04 -2.41
CA LEU A 17 20.82 13.45 -3.39
C LEU A 17 21.13 12.00 -2.98
N PHE A 18 20.75 11.03 -3.81
CA PHE A 18 21.28 9.67 -3.72
C PHE A 18 22.59 9.58 -4.52
N SER A 19 23.69 9.32 -3.83
CA SER A 19 24.98 8.96 -4.45
C SER A 19 24.89 7.55 -5.04
N ALA A 20 25.07 7.45 -6.35
CA ALA A 20 25.29 6.18 -7.03
C ALA A 20 26.78 5.78 -6.91
N ASN A 21 27.07 4.73 -6.14
CA ASN A 21 28.35 4.04 -6.23
C ASN A 21 28.28 3.05 -7.40
N GLY A 22 28.96 3.39 -8.49
CA GLY A 22 29.23 2.49 -9.61
C GLY A 22 30.42 1.59 -9.28
N CYS A 23 30.22 0.27 -9.38
CA CYS A 23 31.31 -0.69 -9.52
C CYS A 23 31.77 -0.70 -10.98
N SER A 24 33.06 -0.43 -11.18
CA SER A 24 33.80 -0.67 -12.42
C SER A 24 33.96 -2.17 -12.68
N ASP A 25 33.90 -2.56 -13.96
CA ASP A 25 34.89 -3.48 -14.55
C ASP A 25 34.84 -3.45 -16.10
N ASP A 26 35.92 -2.86 -16.65
CA ASP A 26 36.81 -3.30 -17.73
C ASP A 26 36.38 -3.64 -19.20
N LYS A 27 37.13 -2.97 -20.09
CA LYS A 27 37.78 -3.41 -21.35
C LYS A 27 36.96 -3.55 -22.65
N SER A 28 37.14 -2.61 -23.59
CA SER A 28 38.27 -2.56 -24.57
C SER A 28 37.90 -1.88 -25.92
N ASN A 29 38.85 -1.07 -26.43
CA ASN A 29 39.16 -0.67 -27.83
C ASN A 29 38.05 -0.11 -28.74
N GLY A 30 38.21 1.01 -29.47
CA GLY A 30 39.33 1.93 -29.66
C GLY A 30 39.03 3.01 -30.73
N LEU A 31 39.93 4.01 -30.79
CA LEU A 31 40.35 4.83 -31.94
C LEU A 31 39.33 5.59 -32.82
N GLY A 32 39.34 6.93 -32.66
CA GLY A 32 39.65 7.88 -33.76
C GLY A 32 38.52 8.40 -34.67
N PRO A 33 38.72 9.55 -35.35
CA PRO A 33 37.95 10.77 -35.04
C PRO A 33 37.35 11.53 -36.26
N GLU A 34 36.82 12.72 -35.95
CA GLU A 34 36.61 13.93 -36.79
C GLU A 34 35.30 14.12 -37.59
N GLY A 35 34.75 15.34 -37.49
CA GLY A 35 33.68 15.85 -38.34
C GLY A 35 32.93 17.07 -37.81
N ASP A 36 33.60 18.21 -37.67
CA ASP A 36 32.99 19.55 -37.54
C ASP A 36 32.25 19.95 -38.84
N VAL A 37 31.02 20.47 -38.75
CA VAL A 37 30.51 21.47 -39.73
C VAL A 37 29.49 22.41 -39.09
N ASN A 38 29.82 23.71 -39.18
CA ASN A 38 28.97 24.87 -38.90
C ASN A 38 27.74 24.98 -39.81
N GLY A 39 26.67 25.62 -39.31
CA GLY A 39 25.54 26.06 -40.11
C GLY A 39 24.65 27.07 -39.37
N VAL A 40 25.01 28.35 -39.46
CA VAL A 40 24.22 29.53 -39.04
C VAL A 40 23.14 29.81 -40.06
N VAL A 41 21.90 30.08 -39.62
CA VAL A 41 20.96 30.98 -40.32
C VAL A 41 20.20 31.82 -39.30
N SER A 42 20.29 33.13 -39.50
CA SER A 42 19.63 34.24 -38.83
C SER A 42 18.26 34.56 -39.43
N SER A 43 17.35 35.15 -38.65
CA SER A 43 16.52 36.27 -39.10
C SER A 43 15.95 37.07 -37.92
N GLU A 44 16.08 38.39 -38.07
CA GLU A 44 15.72 39.51 -37.21
C GLU A 44 14.18 39.72 -37.14
N SER A 45 13.61 39.99 -35.97
CA SER A 45 13.20 41.30 -35.41
C SER A 45 11.92 41.92 -35.99
N LEU A 46 11.05 42.46 -35.12
CA LEU A 46 10.51 43.84 -35.15
C LEU A 46 9.58 44.12 -33.93
N LEU A 47 10.06 45.02 -33.06
CA LEU A 47 9.41 46.16 -32.38
C LEU A 47 8.29 45.98 -31.30
N GLY A 48 8.59 46.52 -30.10
CA GLY A 48 7.68 46.83 -28.96
C GLY A 48 6.97 48.19 -29.11
N PRO A 49 6.86 49.08 -28.10
CA PRO A 49 7.21 49.00 -26.66
C PRO A 49 6.17 49.68 -25.70
N GLU A 50 6.45 49.72 -24.38
CA GLU A 50 6.31 50.88 -23.44
C GLU A 50 6.61 50.39 -22.00
N SER A 51 7.76 50.77 -21.38
CA SER A 51 8.05 51.96 -20.53
C SER A 51 7.77 51.67 -19.03
N SER A 52 8.55 52.08 -18.01
CA SER A 52 9.77 52.89 -17.89
C SER A 52 10.44 52.71 -16.50
N GLU A 53 11.73 53.10 -16.46
CA GLU A 53 12.45 53.81 -15.37
C GLU A 53 13.16 53.09 -14.20
N SER A 54 14.42 52.71 -14.47
CA SER A 54 15.70 53.25 -13.93
C SER A 54 15.80 53.94 -12.55
N VAL A 55 16.89 53.69 -11.80
CA VAL A 55 18.13 54.54 -11.74
C VAL A 55 19.13 54.04 -10.66
N LEU A 56 20.35 53.72 -11.13
CA LEU A 56 21.73 53.94 -10.65
C LEU A 56 22.22 53.64 -9.20
N GLN A 57 23.23 52.75 -9.18
CA GLN A 57 24.45 52.62 -8.34
C GLN A 57 25.34 53.89 -8.38
N ASP A 58 26.28 54.24 -7.50
CA ASP A 58 27.21 53.60 -6.52
C ASP A 58 27.93 54.79 -5.77
N PRO A 59 29.03 54.71 -4.93
CA PRO A 59 29.87 53.58 -4.43
C PRO A 59 30.38 53.71 -2.94
N VAL A 60 31.31 52.81 -2.57
CA VAL A 60 32.46 52.91 -1.61
C VAL A 60 32.29 52.51 -0.12
N GLY A 61 33.18 51.61 0.33
CA GLY A 61 33.77 51.62 1.69
C GLY A 61 34.03 50.24 2.29
N GLY A 62 35.30 49.87 2.51
CA GLY A 62 35.72 48.54 2.96
C GLY A 62 35.63 48.29 4.47
N GLU A 63 35.86 47.04 4.89
CA GLU A 63 37.01 46.59 5.69
C GLU A 63 36.95 45.08 5.94
N ALA A 64 38.13 44.47 6.06
CA ALA A 64 38.41 43.04 6.25
C ALA A 64 38.62 42.70 7.74
N LEU A 65 38.64 41.40 8.09
CA LEU A 65 39.34 40.71 9.21
C LEU A 65 38.87 39.23 9.18
N SER A 66 39.62 38.24 8.66
CA SER A 66 40.85 37.55 9.14
C SER A 66 40.57 36.27 9.95
N SER A 67 40.99 35.12 9.36
CA SER A 67 41.83 34.03 9.92
C SER A 67 41.27 33.17 11.10
N GLU A 68 41.53 31.87 11.29
CA GLU A 68 42.60 30.94 10.92
C GLU A 68 42.11 29.48 10.83
N GLN A 69 42.88 28.66 10.09
CA GLN A 69 42.90 27.19 10.15
C GLN A 69 43.69 26.72 11.38
N GLU A 70 43.43 25.51 11.88
CA GLU A 70 44.54 24.63 12.30
C GLU A 70 44.17 23.14 12.30
N GLU A 71 45.21 22.34 12.10
CA GLU A 71 45.25 20.94 11.70
C GLU A 71 45.06 19.91 12.82
N VAL A 72 44.86 18.68 12.34
CA VAL A 72 44.90 17.35 12.98
C VAL A 72 46.18 17.10 13.81
N PRO A 73 46.19 16.09 14.71
CA PRO A 73 46.85 14.85 14.28
C PRO A 73 46.21 13.53 14.75
N ASN A 74 46.60 12.52 13.98
CA ASN A 74 46.33 11.09 14.02
C ASN A 74 47.03 10.38 15.19
N LEU A 75 46.47 9.27 15.69
CA LEU A 75 47.25 8.20 16.35
C LEU A 75 46.69 6.81 16.01
N GLU A 76 47.63 5.93 15.68
CA GLU A 76 47.50 4.55 15.21
C GLU A 76 47.35 3.52 16.35
N GLY A 77 46.93 2.30 15.97
CA GLY A 77 47.49 1.05 16.52
C GLY A 77 46.57 0.21 17.42
N GLU A 78 46.13 -0.96 16.94
CA GLU A 78 46.81 -2.25 17.19
C GLU A 78 45.94 -3.47 16.80
N SER A 79 46.63 -4.50 16.32
CA SER A 79 46.16 -5.82 15.90
C SER A 79 46.09 -6.82 17.04
N SER A 80 45.24 -7.87 16.95
CA SER A 80 45.67 -9.25 17.24
C SER A 80 44.66 -10.29 16.73
N SER A 81 45.17 -11.49 16.49
CA SER A 81 44.60 -12.59 15.74
C SER A 81 44.36 -13.83 16.61
N SER A 82 43.61 -14.79 16.02
CA SER A 82 43.70 -16.25 16.17
C SER A 82 42.89 -16.97 17.27
N VAL A 83 42.09 -17.98 16.87
CA VAL A 83 42.33 -19.45 17.01
C VAL A 83 40.99 -20.22 17.01
N ASN A 84 40.87 -21.22 16.11
CA ASN A 84 39.95 -22.38 16.19
C ASN A 84 40.64 -23.55 16.95
N PRO A 85 39.88 -24.50 17.51
CA PRO A 85 40.01 -25.87 16.95
C PRO A 85 38.70 -26.71 16.94
N GLU A 86 38.83 -27.86 16.27
CA GLU A 86 37.85 -28.83 15.77
C GLU A 86 37.33 -29.90 16.77
N SER A 87 36.37 -30.71 16.25
CA SER A 87 36.17 -32.17 16.41
C SER A 87 35.09 -32.61 17.43
N SER A 88 34.31 -33.70 17.29
CA SER A 88 34.04 -34.69 16.21
C SER A 88 32.93 -35.69 16.68
N VAL A 89 32.19 -36.27 15.72
CA VAL A 89 31.40 -37.55 15.63
C VAL A 89 30.81 -38.29 16.85
N SER A 90 29.57 -38.82 16.70
CA SER A 90 29.24 -40.27 16.88
C SER A 90 27.86 -40.67 16.29
N GLU A 91 27.79 -41.91 15.81
CA GLU A 91 26.72 -42.58 15.04
C GLU A 91 25.63 -43.30 15.87
N LEU A 92 24.61 -43.79 15.14
CA LEU A 92 23.41 -44.59 15.48
C LEU A 92 23.69 -45.96 16.16
N PRO A 93 22.66 -46.74 16.57
CA PRO A 93 22.06 -47.71 15.62
C PRO A 93 20.55 -48.03 15.78
N LEU A 94 20.05 -48.73 14.75
CA LEU A 94 18.73 -49.38 14.55
C LEU A 94 18.41 -50.54 15.53
N SER A 95 17.10 -50.85 15.65
CA SER A 95 16.56 -52.23 15.75
C SER A 95 15.08 -52.23 15.31
N SER A 96 14.73 -52.74 14.12
CA SER A 96 14.34 -54.12 13.77
C SER A 96 12.84 -54.44 13.95
N ALA A 97 12.29 -55.02 12.88
CA ALA A 97 10.91 -55.41 12.65
C ALA A 97 10.43 -56.60 13.50
N ASP A 98 9.10 -56.76 13.62
CA ASP A 98 8.49 -58.08 13.62
C ASP A 98 7.04 -58.03 13.09
N SER A 99 6.62 -59.16 12.52
CA SER A 99 5.42 -59.37 11.72
C SER A 99 4.73 -60.65 12.19
N ALA A 100 3.42 -60.65 12.45
CA ALA A 100 2.56 -61.86 12.35
C ALA A 100 1.06 -61.56 12.54
N GLU A 101 0.33 -61.77 11.45
CA GLU A 101 -0.94 -62.49 11.26
C GLU A 101 -2.03 -62.64 12.34
N SER A 102 -3.24 -62.21 11.94
CA SER A 102 -4.51 -62.97 11.88
C SER A 102 -5.06 -63.69 13.12
N GLU A 103 -6.19 -63.19 13.63
CA GLU A 103 -7.34 -64.05 13.96
C GLU A 103 -8.65 -63.45 13.45
N VAL A 104 -9.38 -64.25 12.67
CA VAL A 104 -10.75 -64.01 12.22
C VAL A 104 -11.68 -64.77 13.14
N LEU A 105 -12.61 -64.08 13.81
CA LEU A 105 -13.79 -64.71 14.41
C LEU A 105 -15.01 -63.78 14.30
N SER A 106 -16.03 -64.33 13.67
CA SER A 106 -17.31 -63.72 13.31
C SER A 106 -18.27 -63.64 14.51
N SER A 107 -18.97 -62.52 14.67
CA SER A 107 -20.38 -62.52 15.13
C SER A 107 -21.10 -61.20 14.82
N SER A 108 -21.98 -61.27 13.82
CA SER A 108 -23.32 -60.68 13.75
C SER A 108 -23.63 -59.33 14.44
N SER A 109 -23.79 -58.31 13.60
CA SER A 109 -24.94 -57.39 13.49
C SER A 109 -25.39 -56.55 14.70
N GLU A 110 -24.99 -55.28 14.69
CA GLU A 110 -25.89 -54.15 14.94
C GLU A 110 -25.49 -53.00 14.00
N VAL A 111 -26.40 -52.61 13.11
CA VAL A 111 -26.20 -51.51 12.17
C VAL A 111 -26.48 -50.21 12.92
N ALA A 112 -25.43 -49.55 13.39
CA ALA A 112 -25.51 -48.14 13.76
C ALA A 112 -25.39 -47.31 12.48
N GLU A 113 -26.45 -46.60 12.10
CA GLU A 113 -26.42 -45.60 11.04
C GLU A 113 -25.40 -44.52 11.40
N ILE A 114 -24.21 -44.60 10.80
CA ILE A 114 -23.27 -43.49 10.76
C ILE A 114 -23.83 -42.51 9.74
N SER A 115 -24.56 -41.51 10.23
CA SER A 115 -24.89 -40.31 9.49
C SER A 115 -23.57 -39.68 9.04
N SER A 116 -23.20 -39.93 7.77
CA SER A 116 -22.10 -39.25 7.12
C SER A 116 -22.43 -37.76 7.08
N SER A 117 -21.85 -36.99 8.00
CA SER A 117 -21.81 -35.54 7.88
C SER A 117 -21.00 -35.23 6.64
N SER A 118 -21.68 -34.98 5.52
CA SER A 118 -21.08 -34.32 4.37
C SER A 118 -20.51 -33.01 4.88
N ALA A 119 -19.18 -32.95 5.03
CA ALA A 119 -18.48 -31.70 5.19
C ALA A 119 -18.92 -30.83 4.02
N ILE A 120 -19.63 -29.75 4.33
CA ILE A 120 -19.94 -28.72 3.36
C ILE A 120 -18.57 -28.17 2.96
N VAL A 121 -18.12 -28.54 1.77
CA VAL A 121 -16.95 -27.92 1.15
C VAL A 121 -17.38 -26.49 0.89
N GLU A 122 -16.94 -25.57 1.74
CA GLU A 122 -17.14 -24.14 1.56
C GLU A 122 -16.58 -23.80 0.17
N ALA A 123 -17.47 -23.44 -0.75
CA ALA A 123 -17.08 -23.15 -2.12
C ALA A 123 -16.09 -21.97 -2.08
N ALA A 124 -14.96 -22.10 -2.78
CA ALA A 124 -14.02 -21.00 -2.91
C ALA A 124 -14.78 -19.74 -3.39
N PRO A 125 -14.53 -18.57 -2.78
CA PRO A 125 -15.25 -17.35 -3.14
C PRO A 125 -15.09 -17.06 -4.64
N ALA A 126 -16.13 -16.53 -5.27
CA ALA A 126 -16.10 -16.20 -6.69
C ALA A 126 -14.97 -15.20 -6.98
N PHE A 127 -14.27 -15.38 -8.11
CA PHE A 127 -13.25 -14.44 -8.59
C PHE A 127 -13.93 -13.18 -9.17
N LYS A 128 -14.46 -12.35 -8.26
CA LYS A 128 -15.27 -11.17 -8.54
C LYS A 128 -14.58 -9.92 -7.98
N GLU A 129 -14.71 -8.78 -8.65
CA GLU A 129 -14.15 -7.50 -8.19
C GLU A 129 -14.72 -7.07 -6.82
N ASP A 130 -16.04 -7.11 -6.68
CA ASP A 130 -16.74 -6.85 -5.41
C ASP A 130 -18.17 -7.40 -5.45
N TYR A 131 -18.93 -7.25 -4.36
CA TYR A 131 -20.29 -7.78 -4.20
C TYR A 131 -21.35 -6.67 -4.12
N ARG A 132 -21.05 -5.47 -4.64
CA ARG A 132 -21.91 -4.29 -4.48
C ARG A 132 -23.33 -4.47 -5.01
N ASP A 133 -23.45 -5.16 -6.14
CA ASP A 133 -24.71 -5.47 -6.83
C ASP A 133 -25.59 -6.49 -6.09
N GLU A 134 -25.02 -7.25 -5.13
CA GLU A 134 -25.71 -8.25 -4.32
C GLU A 134 -26.23 -7.68 -2.99
N CYS A 135 -25.86 -6.45 -2.64
CA CYS A 135 -26.08 -5.88 -1.32
C CYS A 135 -26.93 -4.60 -1.36
N SER A 136 -27.86 -4.48 -0.41
CA SER A 136 -28.66 -3.27 -0.25
C SER A 136 -27.90 -2.24 0.60
N ILE A 137 -27.61 -1.08 0.01
CA ILE A 137 -26.91 0.01 0.71
C ILE A 137 -27.95 1.01 1.24
N SER A 138 -28.09 1.07 2.56
CA SER A 138 -28.97 2.05 3.23
C SER A 138 -28.44 3.48 3.09
N GLU A 139 -29.21 4.46 3.57
CA GLU A 139 -28.78 5.86 3.54
C GLU A 139 -27.46 6.04 4.30
N ILE A 140 -26.44 6.55 3.60
CA ILE A 140 -25.14 6.86 4.21
C ILE A 140 -25.21 8.24 4.89
N PRO A 141 -25.08 8.31 6.23
CA PRO A 141 -25.02 9.59 6.93
C PRO A 141 -23.75 10.33 6.53
N THR A 142 -23.85 11.62 6.24
CA THR A 142 -22.67 12.48 5.99
C THR A 142 -22.11 13.08 7.28
N SER A 143 -22.82 12.96 8.39
CA SER A 143 -22.35 13.43 9.69
C SER A 143 -22.93 12.56 10.80
N VAL A 144 -22.09 12.23 11.77
CA VAL A 144 -22.47 11.58 13.03
C VAL A 144 -21.95 12.39 14.20
N ASN A 145 -22.19 11.93 15.43
CA ASN A 145 -21.51 12.44 16.62
C ASN A 145 -20.94 11.26 17.40
N ASN A 146 -19.74 10.80 17.00
CA ASN A 146 -19.06 9.69 17.65
C ASN A 146 -17.59 10.03 17.92
N ALA A 147 -17.27 10.26 19.19
CA ALA A 147 -15.90 10.53 19.66
C ALA A 147 -15.01 9.27 19.63
N LYS A 148 -15.61 8.08 19.74
CA LYS A 148 -14.95 6.78 19.64
C LYS A 148 -14.88 6.33 18.17
N LEU A 149 -14.25 5.18 17.94
CA LEU A 149 -14.22 4.57 16.62
C LEU A 149 -15.61 4.06 16.23
N PRO A 150 -16.07 4.23 14.98
CA PRO A 150 -17.31 3.62 14.52
C PRO A 150 -17.24 2.09 14.50
N ASP A 151 -18.32 1.43 14.93
CA ASP A 151 -18.42 -0.03 15.02
C ASP A 151 -18.46 -0.68 13.62
N PRO A 152 -17.47 -1.52 13.25
CA PRO A 152 -17.49 -2.21 11.97
C PRO A 152 -18.61 -3.27 11.87
N PHE A 153 -19.16 -3.73 13.01
CA PHE A 153 -20.15 -4.81 13.08
C PHE A 153 -21.61 -4.32 13.11
N THR A 154 -21.85 -3.02 13.07
CA THR A 154 -23.21 -2.45 13.00
C THR A 154 -23.45 -1.85 11.61
N THR A 155 -24.48 -2.34 10.92
CA THR A 155 -24.86 -1.90 9.57
C THR A 155 -25.35 -0.45 9.56
N LEU A 156 -25.46 0.16 8.37
CA LEU A 156 -26.06 1.49 8.20
C LEU A 156 -27.53 1.53 8.67
N ALA A 157 -28.23 0.39 8.64
CA ALA A 157 -29.59 0.25 9.18
C ALA A 157 -29.63 0.10 10.72
N GLY A 158 -28.48 0.13 11.40
CA GLY A 158 -28.38 -0.04 12.85
C GLY A 158 -28.51 -1.49 13.34
N THR A 159 -28.43 -2.47 12.42
CA THR A 159 -28.49 -3.89 12.76
C THR A 159 -27.09 -4.44 13.00
N ARG A 160 -26.91 -5.25 14.03
CA ARG A 160 -25.62 -5.90 14.31
C ARG A 160 -25.48 -7.18 13.47
N ILE A 161 -24.34 -7.35 12.78
CA ILE A 161 -24.06 -8.58 12.01
C ILE A 161 -23.64 -9.73 12.94
N SER A 162 -23.92 -10.95 12.50
CA SER A 162 -23.73 -12.19 13.27
C SER A 162 -23.09 -13.35 12.47
N SER A 163 -22.99 -13.22 11.15
CA SER A 163 -22.46 -14.25 10.25
C SER A 163 -21.41 -13.71 9.27
N LYS A 164 -20.59 -14.61 8.71
CA LYS A 164 -19.62 -14.28 7.66
C LYS A 164 -20.30 -13.77 6.38
N ASP A 165 -21.49 -14.28 6.06
CA ASP A 165 -22.28 -13.82 4.91
C ASP A 165 -22.78 -12.38 5.09
N GLU A 166 -23.17 -11.99 6.31
CA GLU A 166 -23.53 -10.59 6.60
C GLU A 166 -22.32 -9.66 6.54
N TRP A 167 -21.12 -10.13 6.86
CA TRP A 167 -19.88 -9.37 6.68
C TRP A 167 -19.67 -8.98 5.21
N LYS A 168 -20.02 -9.86 4.25
CA LYS A 168 -19.95 -9.56 2.81
C LYS A 168 -20.65 -8.25 2.48
N CYS A 169 -21.89 -8.09 2.92
CA CYS A 169 -22.66 -6.87 2.66
C CYS A 169 -22.29 -5.70 3.58
N ARG A 170 -21.88 -5.97 4.82
CA ARG A 170 -21.36 -4.92 5.69
C ARG A 170 -20.12 -4.26 5.09
N ARG A 171 -19.20 -5.05 4.52
CA ARG A 171 -18.04 -4.56 3.79
C ARG A 171 -18.44 -3.63 2.63
N GLU A 172 -19.49 -3.98 1.89
CA GLU A 172 -20.00 -3.13 0.80
C GLU A 172 -20.61 -1.81 1.27
N GLU A 173 -21.31 -1.81 2.41
CA GLU A 173 -21.77 -0.57 3.05
C GLU A 173 -20.59 0.33 3.42
N ILE A 174 -19.54 -0.24 4.03
CA ILE A 174 -18.32 0.50 4.39
C ILE A 174 -17.71 1.10 3.13
N GLY A 175 -17.52 0.31 2.07
CA GLY A 175 -17.00 0.79 0.79
C GLY A 175 -17.82 1.94 0.22
N ALA A 176 -19.15 1.86 0.29
CA ALA A 176 -20.04 2.91 -0.19
C ALA A 176 -19.90 4.21 0.63
N MET A 177 -19.65 4.13 1.94
CA MET A 177 -19.37 5.28 2.79
C MET A 177 -18.09 6.00 2.34
N TYR A 178 -17.04 5.23 2.06
CA TYR A 178 -15.75 5.74 1.57
C TYR A 178 -15.87 6.34 0.17
N GLU A 179 -16.58 5.71 -0.77
CA GLU A 179 -16.86 6.28 -2.10
C GLU A 179 -17.63 7.61 -1.97
N LYS A 180 -18.69 7.66 -1.14
CA LYS A 180 -19.52 8.86 -1.00
C LYS A 180 -18.75 10.04 -0.43
N ILE A 181 -17.95 9.83 0.62
CA ILE A 181 -17.40 10.91 1.45
C ILE A 181 -15.91 11.18 1.17
N MET A 182 -15.09 10.15 1.00
CA MET A 182 -13.63 10.28 0.97
C MET A 182 -13.04 10.16 -0.43
N TYR A 183 -13.39 9.14 -1.18
CA TYR A 183 -12.66 8.76 -2.40
C TYR A 183 -13.35 9.16 -3.69
N GLY A 184 -14.68 9.20 -3.72
CA GLY A 184 -15.48 9.30 -4.93
C GLY A 184 -15.76 7.94 -5.55
N ASP A 185 -16.55 7.93 -6.62
CA ASP A 185 -17.06 6.70 -7.21
C ASP A 185 -15.95 5.88 -7.85
N LYS A 186 -15.99 4.55 -7.67
CA LYS A 186 -15.23 3.58 -8.45
C LYS A 186 -16.15 2.93 -9.48
N PRO A 187 -16.11 3.35 -10.76
CA PRO A 187 -16.89 2.71 -11.81
C PRO A 187 -16.57 1.22 -11.91
N ARG A 188 -17.62 0.39 -11.98
CA ARG A 188 -17.56 -1.06 -12.11
C ARG A 188 -18.04 -1.45 -13.51
N ASN A 189 -17.64 -2.63 -13.98
CA ASN A 189 -18.18 -3.25 -15.20
C ASN A 189 -18.14 -2.32 -16.44
N PRO A 190 -16.95 -1.82 -16.84
CA PRO A 190 -16.83 -1.07 -18.09
C PRO A 190 -17.29 -1.91 -19.29
N GLU A 191 -17.77 -1.25 -20.34
CA GLU A 191 -18.26 -1.89 -21.58
C GLU A 191 -17.26 -2.89 -22.19
N LYS A 192 -15.97 -2.55 -22.16
CA LYS A 192 -14.89 -3.41 -22.68
C LYS A 192 -13.58 -3.18 -21.95
N VAL A 193 -12.84 -4.26 -21.73
CA VAL A 193 -11.43 -4.22 -21.27
C VAL A 193 -10.63 -5.21 -22.08
N GLU A 194 -9.49 -4.76 -22.59
CA GLU A 194 -8.57 -5.51 -23.45
C GLU A 194 -7.13 -5.41 -22.94
N GLY A 195 -6.37 -6.49 -23.09
CA GLY A 195 -4.95 -6.56 -22.78
C GLY A 195 -4.11 -6.84 -24.01
N LYS A 196 -2.89 -6.28 -24.06
CA LYS A 196 -1.90 -6.58 -25.10
C LYS A 196 -0.51 -6.62 -24.51
N LEU A 197 0.15 -7.77 -24.64
CA LEU A 197 1.55 -7.95 -24.28
C LEU A 197 2.46 -7.65 -25.48
N ALA A 198 3.52 -6.85 -25.26
CA ALA A 198 4.60 -6.63 -26.21
C ALA A 198 5.93 -6.53 -25.46
N GLY A 199 6.77 -7.57 -25.55
CA GLY A 199 7.94 -7.71 -24.69
C GLY A 199 7.51 -7.81 -23.22
N SER A 200 8.12 -7.01 -22.35
CA SER A 200 7.72 -6.88 -20.94
C SER A 200 6.59 -5.88 -20.71
N THR A 201 6.15 -5.14 -21.72
CA THR A 201 5.11 -4.12 -21.59
C THR A 201 3.74 -4.73 -21.80
N PHE A 202 2.85 -4.57 -20.81
CA PHE A 202 1.46 -4.97 -20.90
C PHE A 202 0.56 -3.73 -20.93
N THR A 203 -0.12 -3.52 -22.05
CA THR A 203 -1.03 -2.39 -22.27
C THR A 203 -2.46 -2.82 -21.97
N VAL A 204 -3.13 -2.03 -21.13
CA VAL A 204 -4.55 -2.16 -20.80
C VAL A 204 -5.32 -1.10 -21.56
N THR A 205 -6.34 -1.50 -22.31
CA THR A 205 -7.28 -0.61 -22.98
C THR A 205 -8.67 -0.79 -22.38
N VAL A 206 -9.27 0.30 -21.93
CA VAL A 206 -10.61 0.30 -21.32
C VAL A 206 -11.53 1.16 -22.18
N THR A 207 -12.70 0.63 -22.50
CA THR A 207 -13.82 1.34 -23.15
C THR A 207 -15.00 1.37 -22.21
N ASP A 208 -15.53 2.55 -21.95
CA ASP A 208 -16.74 2.75 -21.16
C ASP A 208 -17.39 4.10 -21.52
N LYS A 209 -18.72 4.18 -21.41
CA LYS A 209 -19.50 5.38 -21.76
C LYS A 209 -19.16 5.93 -23.15
N GLY A 210 -18.92 5.04 -24.12
CA GLY A 210 -18.55 5.40 -25.49
C GLY A 210 -17.17 6.06 -25.66
N LYS A 211 -16.29 6.00 -24.66
CA LYS A 211 -14.91 6.52 -24.72
C LYS A 211 -13.90 5.42 -24.39
N SER A 212 -12.68 5.57 -24.90
CA SER A 212 -11.59 4.64 -24.65
C SER A 212 -10.33 5.34 -24.17
N ALA A 213 -9.62 4.71 -23.24
CA ALA A 213 -8.29 5.15 -22.81
C ALA A 213 -7.37 3.92 -22.61
N SER A 214 -6.06 4.14 -22.64
CA SER A 214 -5.09 3.06 -22.42
C SER A 214 -3.92 3.49 -21.54
N PHE A 215 -3.49 2.59 -20.68
CA PHE A 215 -2.30 2.73 -19.83
C PHE A 215 -1.49 1.43 -19.90
N ALA A 216 -0.22 1.49 -19.54
CA ALA A 216 0.66 0.35 -19.59
C ALA A 216 1.36 0.11 -18.24
N VAL A 217 1.70 -1.16 -18.02
CA VAL A 217 2.52 -1.65 -16.91
C VAL A 217 3.70 -2.46 -17.45
N THR A 218 4.74 -2.62 -16.65
CA THR A 218 5.85 -3.52 -16.96
C THR A 218 5.70 -4.81 -16.17
N ILE A 219 5.83 -5.95 -16.83
CA ILE A 219 5.82 -7.28 -16.21
C ILE A 219 7.22 -7.89 -16.30
N ASN A 220 7.81 -8.19 -15.15
CA ASN A 220 9.10 -8.86 -15.04
C ASN A 220 8.92 -10.26 -14.44
N GLY A 221 9.69 -11.24 -14.94
CA GLY A 221 9.70 -12.59 -14.39
C GLY A 221 8.39 -13.37 -14.55
N ALA A 222 7.58 -13.02 -15.57
CA ALA A 222 6.34 -13.74 -15.89
C ALA A 222 6.59 -15.22 -16.18
N GLY A 223 5.56 -16.04 -15.97
CA GLY A 223 5.51 -17.42 -16.40
C GLY A 223 5.17 -17.54 -17.89
N THR A 224 4.55 -18.67 -18.23
CA THR A 224 3.95 -18.88 -19.56
C THR A 224 2.44 -19.05 -19.40
N LYS A 225 1.71 -19.11 -20.51
CA LYS A 225 0.28 -19.44 -20.50
C LYS A 225 -0.04 -20.75 -19.76
N ASP A 226 0.79 -21.78 -19.96
CA ASP A 226 0.56 -23.11 -19.39
C ASP A 226 1.13 -23.26 -17.98
N ASN A 227 2.08 -22.39 -17.59
CA ASN A 227 2.66 -22.33 -16.27
C ASN A 227 2.72 -20.86 -15.80
N PRO A 228 1.56 -20.24 -15.52
CA PRO A 228 1.50 -18.86 -15.07
C PRO A 228 2.05 -18.73 -13.66
N LYS A 229 2.63 -17.57 -13.33
CA LYS A 229 3.17 -17.32 -11.98
C LYS A 229 2.28 -16.39 -11.15
N PRO A 230 2.17 -16.61 -9.83
CA PRO A 230 1.70 -15.58 -8.90
C PRO A 230 2.48 -14.28 -9.10
N ALA A 231 1.89 -13.14 -8.78
CA ALA A 231 2.54 -11.85 -9.03
C ALA A 231 2.34 -10.85 -7.91
N MET A 232 3.37 -10.03 -7.65
CA MET A 232 3.25 -8.82 -6.85
C MET A 232 3.05 -7.63 -7.78
N ILE A 233 1.95 -6.89 -7.60
CA ILE A 233 1.74 -5.58 -8.21
C ILE A 233 2.35 -4.54 -7.28
N GLY A 234 3.31 -3.77 -7.78
CA GLY A 234 3.96 -2.70 -7.03
C GLY A 234 3.64 -1.36 -7.65
N PHE A 235 3.12 -0.44 -6.85
CA PHE A 235 3.07 0.97 -7.24
C PHE A 235 4.50 1.50 -7.29
N GLY A 236 4.96 1.79 -8.52
CA GLY A 236 6.36 2.02 -8.87
C GLY A 236 6.47 2.81 -10.17
N GLY A 237 7.63 2.82 -10.80
CA GLY A 237 7.85 3.61 -12.02
C GLY A 237 8.10 5.10 -11.75
N GLY A 238 8.23 5.88 -12.82
CA GLY A 238 8.52 7.31 -12.72
C GLY A 238 9.83 7.58 -11.97
N PHE A 239 9.77 8.43 -10.94
CA PHE A 239 10.93 8.82 -10.12
C PHE A 239 11.56 7.66 -9.32
N MET A 240 10.82 6.57 -9.07
CA MET A 240 11.35 5.37 -8.39
C MET A 240 11.96 4.34 -9.36
N GLY A 241 11.99 4.64 -10.66
CA GLY A 241 12.48 3.73 -11.68
C GLY A 241 11.68 2.42 -11.76
N ASN A 242 12.30 1.38 -12.30
CA ASN A 242 11.64 0.09 -12.55
C ASN A 242 11.59 -0.79 -11.29
N THR A 243 11.04 -0.27 -10.19
CA THR A 243 10.90 -0.97 -8.89
C THR A 243 9.46 -1.41 -8.65
N CYS A 244 9.27 -2.60 -8.07
CA CYS A 244 7.96 -3.11 -7.67
C CYS A 244 7.60 -2.61 -6.27
N GLY A 245 7.33 -1.30 -6.16
CA GLY A 245 7.17 -0.62 -4.87
C GLY A 245 8.49 -0.45 -4.13
N SER A 246 8.41 -0.36 -2.80
CA SER A 246 9.55 -0.12 -1.90
C SER A 246 10.00 -1.37 -1.14
N LEU A 247 9.47 -2.55 -1.49
CA LEU A 247 9.82 -3.81 -0.83
C LEU A 247 11.25 -4.30 -1.16
N GLY A 248 11.86 -3.78 -2.21
CA GLY A 248 13.28 -3.99 -2.54
C GLY A 248 13.66 -5.48 -2.64
N GLY A 249 14.80 -5.83 -2.04
CA GLY A 249 15.34 -7.19 -2.06
C GLY A 249 14.50 -8.25 -1.33
N SER A 250 13.42 -7.88 -0.63
CA SER A 250 12.53 -8.85 0.01
C SER A 250 11.81 -9.73 -1.03
N LEU A 251 11.66 -9.24 -2.26
CA LEU A 251 11.09 -9.99 -3.38
C LEU A 251 12.12 -10.87 -4.10
N SER A 252 13.41 -10.72 -3.80
CA SER A 252 14.48 -11.45 -4.49
C SER A 252 14.44 -12.94 -4.15
N GLY A 253 14.51 -13.79 -5.18
CA GLY A 253 14.52 -15.25 -5.06
C GLY A 253 13.14 -15.89 -4.79
N LEU A 254 12.07 -15.09 -4.73
CA LEU A 254 10.71 -15.61 -4.67
C LEU A 254 10.22 -15.97 -6.08
N ASP A 255 9.50 -17.08 -6.21
CA ASP A 255 8.97 -17.56 -7.49
C ASP A 255 7.68 -16.83 -7.89
N ILE A 256 7.77 -15.50 -7.96
CA ILE A 256 6.68 -14.60 -8.34
C ILE A 256 7.11 -13.70 -9.50
N ALA A 257 6.15 -13.29 -10.31
CA ALA A 257 6.32 -12.17 -11.22
C ALA A 257 6.20 -10.83 -10.48
N GLN A 258 6.77 -9.77 -11.06
CA GLN A 258 6.63 -8.41 -10.57
C GLN A 258 5.95 -7.55 -11.64
N ILE A 259 4.81 -6.95 -11.28
CA ILE A 259 4.08 -6.03 -12.13
C ILE A 259 4.31 -4.61 -11.60
N ILE A 260 5.03 -3.81 -12.37
CA ILE A 260 5.37 -2.43 -12.02
C ILE A 260 4.28 -1.53 -12.59
N PHE A 261 3.44 -1.02 -11.71
CA PHE A 261 2.29 -0.21 -12.03
C PHE A 261 2.62 1.24 -11.67
N ASN A 262 2.72 2.13 -12.67
CA ASN A 262 2.85 3.57 -12.40
C ASN A 262 1.47 4.21 -12.24
N PRO A 263 1.06 4.64 -11.04
CA PRO A 263 -0.27 5.20 -10.81
C PRO A 263 -0.53 6.49 -11.61
N ASP A 264 0.51 7.26 -11.91
CA ASP A 264 0.40 8.48 -12.70
C ASP A 264 -0.01 8.22 -14.16
N ASN A 265 0.21 7.00 -14.68
CA ASN A 265 -0.30 6.62 -16.00
C ASN A 265 -1.83 6.55 -16.04
N VAL A 266 -2.49 6.36 -14.89
CA VAL A 266 -3.95 6.28 -14.76
C VAL A 266 -4.54 7.61 -14.29
N ALA A 267 -3.93 8.21 -13.27
CA ALA A 267 -4.38 9.46 -12.68
C ALA A 267 -3.19 10.17 -12.01
N PRO A 268 -2.53 11.12 -12.69
CA PRO A 268 -1.41 11.87 -12.12
C PRO A 268 -1.81 12.71 -10.92
N GLU A 269 -0.95 12.74 -9.91
CA GLU A 269 -1.18 13.54 -8.69
C GLU A 269 -1.08 15.05 -8.93
N SER A 270 -0.28 15.45 -9.93
CA SER A 270 0.05 16.83 -10.25
C SER A 270 -1.13 17.66 -10.77
N GLN A 271 -2.16 17.02 -11.32
CA GLN A 271 -3.30 17.71 -11.90
C GLN A 271 -4.60 16.93 -11.68
N ARG A 272 -5.50 17.51 -10.88
CA ARG A 272 -6.85 16.95 -10.69
C ARG A 272 -7.59 16.86 -12.02
N GLY A 273 -8.27 15.73 -12.22
CA GLY A 273 -9.17 15.57 -13.36
C GLY A 273 -8.47 15.27 -14.67
N SER A 274 -7.15 14.99 -14.66
CA SER A 274 -6.41 14.51 -15.82
C SER A 274 -5.95 13.08 -15.63
N GLY A 275 -5.67 12.38 -16.73
CA GLY A 275 -5.28 10.96 -16.74
C GLY A 275 -6.35 10.06 -17.36
N LYS A 276 -5.98 8.80 -17.61
CA LYS A 276 -6.77 7.83 -18.37
C LYS A 276 -8.13 7.51 -17.74
N PHE A 277 -8.21 7.58 -16.41
CA PHE A 277 -9.50 7.50 -15.73
C PHE A 277 -10.44 8.65 -16.15
N TYR A 278 -9.93 9.89 -16.14
CA TYR A 278 -10.72 11.09 -16.38
C TYR A 278 -10.97 11.35 -17.87
N ASP A 279 -10.11 10.84 -18.76
CA ASP A 279 -10.37 10.80 -20.21
C ASP A 279 -11.74 10.13 -20.49
N ILE A 280 -12.04 9.05 -19.75
CA ILE A 280 -13.30 8.30 -19.83
C ILE A 280 -14.40 9.03 -19.03
N TYR A 281 -14.21 9.18 -17.72
CA TYR A 281 -15.29 9.59 -16.79
C TYR A 281 -15.50 11.10 -16.66
N GLY A 282 -14.66 11.90 -17.32
CA GLY A 282 -14.74 13.35 -17.35
C GLY A 282 -13.82 14.03 -16.33
N SER A 283 -13.24 15.16 -16.71
CA SER A 283 -12.32 15.94 -15.88
C SER A 283 -12.94 16.53 -14.61
N ASN A 284 -14.27 16.67 -14.58
CA ASN A 284 -15.02 17.16 -13.43
C ASN A 284 -15.48 16.03 -12.48
N ALA A 285 -15.06 14.77 -12.72
CA ALA A 285 -15.39 13.67 -11.82
C ALA A 285 -14.87 13.95 -10.40
N SER A 286 -15.70 13.67 -9.39
CA SER A 286 -15.35 13.95 -7.99
C SER A 286 -14.28 13.00 -7.43
N THR A 287 -14.06 11.87 -8.11
CA THR A 287 -13.11 10.80 -7.76
C THR A 287 -11.69 11.34 -7.59
N GLY A 288 -11.08 11.05 -6.44
CA GLY A 288 -9.68 11.33 -6.16
C GLY A 288 -8.74 10.30 -6.81
N THR A 289 -7.45 10.64 -6.89
CA THR A 289 -6.45 9.83 -7.60
C THR A 289 -6.30 8.43 -7.00
N ILE A 290 -6.39 8.26 -5.68
CA ILE A 290 -6.33 6.93 -5.02
C ILE A 290 -7.38 5.96 -5.58
N MET A 291 -8.62 6.43 -5.74
CA MET A 291 -9.69 5.57 -6.24
C MET A 291 -9.61 5.34 -7.74
N ALA A 292 -9.10 6.32 -8.49
CA ALA A 292 -8.75 6.14 -9.89
C ALA A 292 -7.63 5.10 -10.07
N TRP A 293 -6.63 5.05 -9.17
CA TRP A 293 -5.61 4.00 -9.17
C TRP A 293 -6.18 2.63 -8.83
N ALA A 294 -7.06 2.56 -7.83
CA ALA A 294 -7.78 1.33 -7.49
C ALA A 294 -8.60 0.80 -8.67
N TRP A 295 -9.31 1.70 -9.38
CA TRP A 295 -9.95 1.38 -10.66
C TRP A 295 -8.93 0.84 -11.67
N GLY A 296 -7.80 1.53 -11.87
CA GLY A 296 -6.78 1.13 -12.83
C GLY A 296 -6.23 -0.28 -12.59
N VAL A 297 -6.00 -0.65 -11.33
CA VAL A 297 -5.60 -2.03 -10.98
C VAL A 297 -6.71 -3.03 -11.26
N SER A 298 -7.97 -2.73 -10.93
CA SER A 298 -9.08 -3.62 -11.29
C SER A 298 -9.18 -3.86 -12.80
N ARG A 299 -8.94 -2.82 -13.61
CA ARG A 299 -8.91 -2.94 -15.07
C ARG A 299 -7.70 -3.72 -15.58
N LEU A 300 -6.55 -3.61 -14.90
CA LEU A 300 -5.40 -4.47 -15.19
C LEU A 300 -5.76 -5.95 -14.96
N ILE A 301 -6.42 -6.28 -13.85
CA ILE A 301 -6.85 -7.65 -13.55
C ILE A 301 -7.82 -8.16 -14.63
N ASP A 302 -8.81 -7.35 -15.02
CA ASP A 302 -9.76 -7.68 -16.09
C ASP A 302 -9.05 -7.98 -17.43
N ALA A 303 -7.96 -7.27 -17.74
CA ALA A 303 -7.18 -7.45 -18.96
C ALA A 303 -6.27 -8.69 -18.90
N LEU A 304 -5.64 -8.94 -17.75
CA LEU A 304 -4.79 -10.11 -17.53
C LEU A 304 -5.59 -11.41 -17.60
N GLU A 305 -6.80 -11.43 -17.02
CA GLU A 305 -7.70 -12.59 -17.09
C GLU A 305 -8.03 -12.99 -18.54
N LYS A 306 -8.12 -12.02 -19.45
CA LYS A 306 -8.40 -12.23 -20.87
C LYS A 306 -7.15 -12.46 -21.71
N THR A 307 -5.96 -12.35 -21.12
CA THR A 307 -4.67 -12.43 -21.83
C THR A 307 -3.76 -13.45 -21.13
N PRO A 308 -4.08 -14.76 -21.18
CA PRO A 308 -3.28 -15.77 -20.49
C PRO A 308 -1.84 -15.86 -21.01
N GLU A 309 -1.56 -15.36 -22.22
CA GLU A 309 -0.21 -15.20 -22.76
C GLU A 309 0.68 -14.27 -21.94
N ALA A 310 0.11 -13.45 -21.03
CA ALA A 310 0.86 -12.66 -20.06
C ALA A 310 1.58 -13.52 -19.00
N GLY A 311 1.22 -14.79 -18.84
CA GLY A 311 1.89 -15.72 -17.93
C GLY A 311 1.73 -15.37 -16.45
N ILE A 312 0.62 -14.72 -16.09
CA ILE A 312 0.30 -14.29 -14.73
C ILE A 312 -0.89 -15.10 -14.19
N ASP A 313 -0.72 -15.64 -13.00
CA ASP A 313 -1.80 -16.26 -12.25
C ASP A 313 -2.59 -15.18 -11.51
N VAL A 314 -3.73 -14.80 -12.12
CA VAL A 314 -4.58 -13.73 -11.60
C VAL A 314 -5.26 -14.08 -10.27
N LYS A 315 -5.25 -15.35 -9.84
CA LYS A 315 -5.83 -15.76 -8.54
C LYS A 315 -4.86 -15.55 -7.38
N HIS A 316 -3.58 -15.36 -7.65
CA HIS A 316 -2.54 -15.15 -6.64
C HIS A 316 -1.81 -13.83 -6.90
N LEU A 317 -2.56 -12.73 -6.78
CA LEU A 317 -2.06 -11.36 -6.92
C LEU A 317 -1.84 -10.68 -5.57
N GLY A 318 -0.63 -10.21 -5.33
CA GLY A 318 -0.31 -9.26 -4.27
C GLY A 318 -0.37 -7.81 -4.75
N ILE A 319 -0.59 -6.86 -3.83
CA ILE A 319 -0.44 -5.41 -4.10
C ILE A 319 0.41 -4.76 -3.01
N THR A 320 1.31 -3.86 -3.40
CA THR A 320 2.12 -3.06 -2.48
C THR A 320 2.40 -1.64 -2.99
N GLY A 321 2.78 -0.77 -2.07
CA GLY A 321 3.28 0.58 -2.33
C GLY A 321 3.67 1.25 -1.02
N CYS A 322 4.51 2.28 -1.08
CA CYS A 322 4.92 3.03 0.10
C CYS A 322 4.28 4.41 0.18
N SER A 323 4.01 4.91 1.40
CA SER A 323 3.55 6.27 1.64
C SER A 323 2.20 6.54 0.96
N ARG A 324 2.09 7.57 0.12
CA ARG A 324 0.89 7.83 -0.71
C ARG A 324 0.48 6.63 -1.57
N TRP A 325 1.45 5.86 -2.08
CA TRP A 325 1.19 4.62 -2.80
C TRP A 325 0.86 3.45 -1.86
N GLY A 326 1.25 3.54 -0.58
CA GLY A 326 0.73 2.69 0.49
C GLY A 326 -0.75 2.93 0.75
N LYS A 327 -1.20 4.20 0.75
CA LYS A 327 -2.63 4.55 0.80
C LYS A 327 -3.39 3.95 -0.40
N GLY A 328 -2.78 4.07 -1.59
CA GLY A 328 -3.30 3.54 -2.84
C GLY A 328 -3.42 2.00 -2.87
N SER A 329 -2.37 1.28 -2.46
CA SER A 329 -2.38 -0.18 -2.40
C SER A 329 -3.36 -0.72 -1.36
N LEU A 330 -3.54 -0.03 -0.23
CA LEU A 330 -4.61 -0.37 0.73
C LEU A 330 -5.99 -0.20 0.09
N ALA A 331 -6.24 0.89 -0.64
CA ALA A 331 -7.51 1.11 -1.33
C ALA A 331 -7.76 0.05 -2.41
N VAL A 332 -6.73 -0.34 -3.17
CA VAL A 332 -6.81 -1.47 -4.12
C VAL A 332 -7.24 -2.75 -3.40
N GLY A 333 -6.56 -3.11 -2.31
CA GLY A 333 -6.90 -4.27 -1.51
C GLY A 333 -8.32 -4.20 -0.96
N ALA A 334 -8.77 -3.04 -0.46
CA ALA A 334 -10.12 -2.87 0.08
C ALA A 334 -11.22 -2.98 -0.99
N PHE A 335 -11.01 -2.40 -2.17
CA PHE A 335 -12.03 -2.25 -3.22
C PHE A 335 -11.93 -3.25 -4.38
N ASP A 336 -11.05 -4.24 -4.31
CA ASP A 336 -11.01 -5.36 -5.24
C ASP A 336 -10.74 -6.67 -4.49
N THR A 337 -11.73 -7.56 -4.43
CA THR A 337 -11.63 -8.85 -3.72
C THR A 337 -10.75 -9.88 -4.43
N ARG A 338 -10.28 -9.59 -5.66
CA ARG A 338 -9.37 -10.48 -6.42
C ARG A 338 -7.90 -10.35 -6.00
N ILE A 339 -7.56 -9.34 -5.20
CA ILE A 339 -6.23 -9.22 -4.60
C ILE A 339 -6.12 -10.21 -3.44
N ALA A 340 -5.24 -11.20 -3.59
CA ALA A 340 -5.02 -12.25 -2.61
C ALA A 340 -4.16 -11.80 -1.41
N LEU A 341 -3.28 -10.81 -1.59
CA LEU A 341 -2.41 -10.29 -0.54
C LEU A 341 -2.25 -8.76 -0.65
N THR A 342 -2.48 -8.04 0.45
CA THR A 342 -2.30 -6.58 0.49
C THR A 342 -1.16 -6.20 1.44
N ILE A 343 -0.19 -5.43 0.97
CA ILE A 343 0.98 -4.97 1.75
C ILE A 343 1.15 -3.44 1.62
N PRO A 344 0.38 -2.63 2.38
CA PRO A 344 0.60 -1.20 2.43
C PRO A 344 1.80 -0.89 3.34
N GLN A 345 2.80 -0.20 2.79
CA GLN A 345 3.98 0.24 3.53
C GLN A 345 3.88 1.72 3.88
N GLU A 346 4.07 2.07 5.15
CA GLU A 346 4.23 3.42 5.69
C GLU A 346 3.12 4.36 5.19
N SER A 347 1.90 3.84 5.14
CA SER A 347 0.78 4.50 4.45
C SER A 347 0.26 5.73 5.21
N GLY A 348 0.38 5.75 6.54
CA GLY A 348 0.00 6.87 7.41
C GLY A 348 -1.45 7.35 7.20
N SER A 349 -1.67 8.64 7.41
CA SER A 349 -3.00 9.27 7.33
C SER A 349 -3.70 9.08 5.98
N GLY A 350 -4.90 8.48 5.96
CA GLY A 350 -5.59 8.14 4.72
C GLY A 350 -5.23 6.77 4.14
N GLY A 351 -4.27 6.09 4.78
CA GLY A 351 -4.07 4.65 4.74
C GLY A 351 -4.38 4.06 6.12
N ALA A 352 -3.43 3.32 6.71
CA ALA A 352 -3.59 2.61 7.97
C ALA A 352 -3.36 3.48 9.23
N SER A 353 -3.92 4.69 9.29
CA SER A 353 -3.80 5.59 10.45
C SER A 353 -5.12 6.28 10.80
N LEU A 354 -5.51 6.22 12.07
CA LEU A 354 -6.82 6.70 12.54
C LEU A 354 -6.91 8.23 12.55
N TRP A 355 -7.97 8.77 11.95
CA TRP A 355 -8.23 10.21 11.90
C TRP A 355 -8.49 10.78 13.29
N ARG A 356 -9.38 10.16 14.07
CA ARG A 356 -9.74 10.64 15.41
C ARG A 356 -8.55 10.66 16.36
N VAL A 357 -7.72 9.63 16.31
CA VAL A 357 -6.51 9.53 17.14
C VAL A 357 -5.47 10.55 16.69
N GLY A 358 -5.26 10.71 15.37
CA GLY A 358 -4.35 11.72 14.83
C GLY A 358 -4.75 13.15 15.24
N ALA A 359 -6.04 13.47 15.19
CA ALA A 359 -6.56 14.76 15.66
C ALA A 359 -6.35 14.96 17.17
N GLN A 360 -6.56 13.92 17.99
CA GLN A 360 -6.26 13.97 19.41
C GLN A 360 -4.77 14.23 19.67
N VAL A 361 -3.88 13.53 18.97
CA VAL A 361 -2.42 13.72 19.09
C VAL A 361 -2.04 15.16 18.73
N ASN A 362 -2.54 15.68 17.61
CA ASN A 362 -2.30 17.07 17.20
C ASN A 362 -2.79 18.07 18.25
N LYS A 363 -3.98 17.85 18.82
CA LYS A 363 -4.51 18.68 19.91
C LYS A 363 -3.63 18.64 21.16
N GLN A 364 -3.16 17.46 21.56
CA GLN A 364 -2.28 17.29 22.72
C GLN A 364 -0.91 17.97 22.51
N LYS A 365 -0.37 17.93 21.30
CA LYS A 365 0.89 18.60 20.94
C LYS A 365 0.72 20.11 20.71
N GLY A 366 -0.52 20.60 20.58
CA GLY A 366 -0.82 22.01 20.31
C GLY A 366 -0.37 22.49 18.92
N LYS A 367 -0.06 21.58 18.00
CA LYS A 367 0.40 21.85 16.63
C LYS A 367 0.04 20.69 15.69
N GLN A 368 0.15 20.92 14.38
CA GLN A 368 0.14 19.82 13.41
C GLN A 368 1.40 18.96 13.59
N PHE A 369 1.23 17.71 14.00
CA PHE A 369 2.29 16.75 14.29
C PHE A 369 2.16 15.52 13.39
N VAL A 370 0.97 14.92 13.38
CA VAL A 370 0.53 13.87 12.43
C VAL A 370 -0.19 14.53 11.26
N GLN A 371 -0.08 13.99 10.05
CA GLN A 371 -0.85 14.46 8.89
C GLN A 371 -2.36 14.48 9.17
N GLY A 372 -3.01 15.64 9.02
CA GLY A 372 -4.44 15.84 9.28
C GLY A 372 -5.31 15.69 8.04
N LEU A 373 -6.63 15.77 8.22
CA LEU A 373 -7.60 15.62 7.13
C LEU A 373 -7.49 16.73 6.08
N ASN A 374 -7.20 17.97 6.49
CA ASN A 374 -7.04 19.07 5.52
C ASN A 374 -5.83 18.84 4.63
N SER A 375 -4.69 18.43 5.20
CA SER A 375 -3.48 18.10 4.46
C SER A 375 -3.72 16.89 3.55
N ALA A 376 -4.18 15.75 4.08
CA ALA A 376 -4.43 14.55 3.29
C ALA A 376 -5.53 14.74 2.21
N GLY A 377 -6.52 15.58 2.47
CA GLY A 377 -7.63 15.88 1.56
C GLY A 377 -7.34 16.98 0.53
N SER A 378 -6.18 17.65 0.62
CA SER A 378 -5.77 18.69 -0.34
C SER A 378 -4.46 18.37 -1.08
N GLU A 379 -3.61 17.53 -0.51
CA GLU A 379 -2.38 17.05 -1.13
C GLU A 379 -2.68 15.98 -2.21
N GLY A 380 -1.89 16.01 -3.29
CA GLY A 380 -1.82 14.95 -4.31
C GLY A 380 -3.13 14.59 -5.03
N ASN A 381 -4.21 15.35 -4.82
CA ASN A 381 -5.55 15.06 -5.32
C ASN A 381 -6.10 13.68 -4.92
N TRP A 382 -5.62 13.09 -3.83
CA TRP A 382 -5.90 11.70 -3.42
C TRP A 382 -7.37 11.41 -3.12
N MET A 383 -8.09 12.39 -2.58
CA MET A 383 -9.44 12.25 -2.03
C MET A 383 -10.40 13.25 -2.69
N LYS A 384 -11.70 13.18 -2.45
CA LYS A 384 -12.67 14.19 -2.89
C LYS A 384 -12.27 15.55 -2.33
N THR A 385 -12.45 16.61 -3.13
CA THR A 385 -12.13 17.99 -2.72
C THR A 385 -12.92 18.46 -1.49
N THR A 386 -14.08 17.85 -1.23
CA THR A 386 -14.93 18.12 -0.07
C THR A 386 -14.49 17.42 1.20
N PHE A 387 -13.61 16.42 1.13
CA PHE A 387 -13.22 15.60 2.28
C PHE A 387 -12.45 16.41 3.33
N LYS A 388 -11.63 17.37 2.91
CA LYS A 388 -10.94 18.31 3.81
C LYS A 388 -11.87 19.09 4.73
N ASN A 389 -13.16 19.20 4.41
CA ASN A 389 -14.13 19.92 5.23
C ASN A 389 -14.43 19.21 6.57
N TYR A 390 -13.93 17.99 6.77
CA TYR A 390 -14.01 17.25 8.04
C TYR A 390 -12.84 17.49 8.98
N ASP A 391 -11.82 18.26 8.56
CA ASP A 391 -10.69 18.63 9.40
C ASP A 391 -11.14 19.39 10.65
N GLY A 392 -10.66 18.94 11.81
CA GLY A 392 -11.07 19.47 13.13
C GLY A 392 -12.44 19.00 13.61
N LYS A 393 -13.13 18.14 12.85
CA LYS A 393 -14.40 17.51 13.20
C LYS A 393 -14.42 16.02 12.85
N GLU A 394 -13.29 15.35 13.06
CA GLU A 394 -13.06 13.93 12.76
C GLU A 394 -14.13 13.03 13.39
N ASN A 395 -14.61 13.38 14.58
CA ASN A 395 -15.70 12.70 15.29
C ASN A 395 -17.05 12.72 14.56
N THR A 396 -17.18 13.54 13.51
CA THR A 396 -18.37 13.61 12.67
C THR A 396 -18.32 12.70 11.43
N LEU A 397 -17.18 12.10 11.12
CA LEU A 397 -17.07 11.10 10.05
C LEU A 397 -17.80 9.81 10.47
N PRO A 398 -18.63 9.19 9.61
CA PRO A 398 -19.33 7.95 9.97
C PRO A 398 -18.43 6.71 9.92
N PHE A 399 -17.17 6.85 9.50
CA PHE A 399 -16.14 5.82 9.49
C PHE A 399 -14.84 6.35 10.13
N ASP A 400 -13.89 5.44 10.35
CA ASP A 400 -12.48 5.74 10.54
C ASP A 400 -11.63 4.64 9.86
N GLN A 401 -10.32 4.84 9.74
CA GLN A 401 -9.47 4.01 8.87
C GLN A 401 -9.40 2.53 9.23
N HIS A 402 -9.68 2.14 10.48
CA HIS A 402 -9.79 0.73 10.83
C HIS A 402 -10.86 -0.01 10.01
N MET A 403 -11.91 0.69 9.57
CA MET A 403 -12.96 0.12 8.73
C MET A 403 -12.51 -0.07 7.28
N LEU A 404 -11.73 0.85 6.71
CA LEU A 404 -11.11 0.66 5.38
C LEU A 404 -10.17 -0.54 5.41
N VAL A 405 -9.31 -0.60 6.43
CA VAL A 405 -8.37 -1.70 6.63
C VAL A 405 -9.11 -3.03 6.76
N ALA A 406 -10.20 -3.06 7.53
CA ALA A 406 -11.03 -4.24 7.71
C ALA A 406 -11.66 -4.75 6.40
N MET A 407 -11.91 -3.91 5.39
CA MET A 407 -12.48 -4.35 4.09
C MET A 407 -11.58 -5.35 3.34
N VAL A 408 -10.31 -5.49 3.71
CA VAL A 408 -9.44 -6.53 3.16
C VAL A 408 -9.87 -7.91 3.67
N ALA A 409 -10.37 -8.00 4.90
CA ALA A 409 -10.76 -9.26 5.53
C ALA A 409 -11.86 -10.01 4.73
N PRO A 410 -11.76 -11.35 4.59
CA PRO A 410 -10.83 -12.23 5.30
C PRO A 410 -9.45 -12.40 4.62
N ARG A 411 -9.16 -11.65 3.56
CA ARG A 411 -7.93 -11.85 2.76
C ARG A 411 -6.68 -11.40 3.52
N PRO A 412 -5.54 -12.04 3.27
CA PRO A 412 -4.24 -11.68 3.85
C PRO A 412 -3.86 -10.20 3.73
N LEU A 413 -3.43 -9.64 4.86
CA LEU A 413 -3.02 -8.25 5.00
C LEU A 413 -1.79 -8.14 5.92
N LEU A 414 -0.71 -7.57 5.39
CA LEU A 414 0.49 -7.23 6.13
C LEU A 414 0.68 -5.71 6.10
N ILE A 415 0.42 -5.03 7.21
CA ILE A 415 0.65 -3.60 7.34
C ILE A 415 2.06 -3.39 7.90
N ILE A 416 2.86 -2.60 7.18
CA ILE A 416 4.24 -2.28 7.52
C ILE A 416 4.30 -0.78 7.81
N ASP A 417 4.62 -0.37 9.03
CA ASP A 417 4.71 1.03 9.44
C ASP A 417 6.09 1.35 10.03
N ASN A 418 6.37 2.65 10.09
CA ASN A 418 7.64 3.20 10.53
C ASN A 418 7.47 4.05 11.80
N ALA A 419 8.10 3.60 12.90
CA ALA A 419 8.08 4.33 14.17
C ALA A 419 9.06 5.53 14.14
N GLY A 420 8.67 6.61 14.80
CA GLY A 420 9.44 7.87 14.84
C GLY A 420 9.16 8.81 13.65
N GLN A 421 8.38 8.39 12.65
CA GLN A 421 7.92 9.26 11.57
C GLN A 421 6.66 10.02 11.99
N GLU A 422 6.85 11.20 12.59
CA GLU A 422 5.75 12.02 13.16
C GLU A 422 4.58 12.21 12.19
N TRP A 423 4.89 12.50 10.91
CA TRP A 423 3.87 12.79 9.89
C TRP A 423 2.97 11.59 9.56
N LEU A 424 3.50 10.36 9.61
CA LEU A 424 2.72 9.13 9.42
C LEU A 424 1.82 8.84 10.63
N GLY A 425 2.26 9.28 11.81
CA GLY A 425 1.57 9.12 13.07
C GLY A 425 1.77 7.73 13.66
N GLU A 426 2.82 7.56 14.45
CA GLU A 426 3.16 6.28 15.11
C GLU A 426 1.99 5.73 15.95
N VAL A 427 1.48 6.52 16.90
CA VAL A 427 0.34 6.16 17.76
C VAL A 427 -0.96 5.89 16.98
N PRO A 428 -1.46 6.81 16.11
CA PRO A 428 -2.72 6.57 15.40
C PRO A 428 -2.65 5.40 14.40
N SER A 429 -1.47 5.09 13.84
CA SER A 429 -1.31 3.94 12.96
C SER A 429 -1.30 2.63 13.75
N ASN A 430 -0.62 2.61 14.89
CA ASN A 430 -0.64 1.46 15.79
C ASN A 430 -2.06 1.12 16.27
N TYR A 431 -2.80 2.15 16.68
CA TYR A 431 -4.19 1.99 17.13
C TYR A 431 -5.10 1.53 15.98
N CYS A 432 -4.82 1.95 14.74
CA CYS A 432 -5.50 1.42 13.55
C CYS A 432 -5.25 -0.08 13.39
N GLY A 433 -3.99 -0.49 13.55
CA GLY A 433 -3.57 -1.89 13.54
C GLY A 433 -4.37 -2.74 14.52
N GLN A 434 -4.46 -2.27 15.77
CA GLN A 434 -5.18 -2.95 16.84
C GLN A 434 -6.70 -2.98 16.61
N ALA A 435 -7.30 -1.86 16.20
CA ALA A 435 -8.74 -1.77 15.99
C ALA A 435 -9.23 -2.58 14.77
N SER A 436 -8.44 -2.65 13.70
CA SER A 436 -8.81 -3.40 12.49
C SER A 436 -8.68 -4.91 12.66
N LYS A 437 -7.74 -5.38 13.51
CA LYS A 437 -7.60 -6.79 13.86
C LYS A 437 -8.89 -7.40 14.42
N GLU A 438 -9.73 -6.62 15.09
CA GLU A 438 -11.02 -7.07 15.64
C GLU A 438 -11.91 -7.76 14.58
N VAL A 439 -11.88 -7.30 13.33
CA VAL A 439 -12.67 -7.91 12.25
C VAL A 439 -12.08 -9.25 11.79
N PHE A 440 -10.75 -9.35 11.73
CA PHE A 440 -10.08 -10.62 11.41
C PHE A 440 -10.31 -11.66 12.51
N ASP A 441 -10.28 -11.23 13.77
CA ASP A 441 -10.60 -12.09 14.92
C ASP A 441 -12.07 -12.53 14.88
N ALA A 442 -12.99 -11.61 14.55
CA ALA A 442 -14.41 -11.94 14.42
C ALA A 442 -14.70 -12.96 13.32
N LEU A 443 -13.95 -12.92 12.22
CA LEU A 443 -14.06 -13.86 11.10
C LEU A 443 -13.31 -15.18 11.33
N GLY A 444 -12.52 -15.28 12.41
CA GLY A 444 -11.72 -16.46 12.74
C GLY A 444 -10.50 -16.67 11.84
N VAL A 445 -9.92 -15.58 11.31
CA VAL A 445 -8.77 -15.59 10.39
C VAL A 445 -7.65 -14.67 10.88
N SER A 446 -7.40 -14.68 12.19
CA SER A 446 -6.39 -13.84 12.85
C SER A 446 -4.99 -13.99 12.26
N GLU A 447 -4.66 -15.16 11.72
CA GLU A 447 -3.40 -15.51 11.06
C GLU A 447 -3.20 -14.80 9.71
N ASN A 448 -4.27 -14.30 9.10
CA ASN A 448 -4.22 -13.54 7.86
C ASN A 448 -3.83 -12.06 8.08
N TYR A 449 -3.67 -11.63 9.33
CA TYR A 449 -3.44 -10.23 9.66
C TYR A 449 -2.16 -10.02 10.46
N THR A 450 -1.20 -9.30 9.87
CA THR A 450 -0.05 -8.78 10.61
C THR A 450 -0.01 -7.26 10.55
N TYR A 451 0.18 -6.64 11.71
CA TYR A 451 0.61 -5.25 11.84
C TYR A 451 2.03 -5.22 12.38
N SER A 452 2.95 -4.56 11.69
CA SER A 452 4.35 -4.46 12.05
C SER A 452 4.78 -3.00 12.01
N GLN A 453 5.31 -2.49 13.12
CA GLN A 453 5.80 -1.12 13.26
C GLN A 453 7.21 -1.14 13.84
N GLU A 454 8.18 -0.69 13.04
CA GLU A 454 9.60 -0.67 13.40
C GLU A 454 10.16 0.73 13.11
N GLY A 455 11.00 1.28 14.00
CA GLY A 455 11.64 2.58 13.78
C GLY A 455 13.10 2.46 13.37
N GLY A 456 13.78 3.60 13.26
CA GLY A 456 15.24 3.65 13.08
C GLY A 456 15.72 3.41 11.66
N HIS A 457 14.84 3.54 10.66
CA HIS A 457 15.17 3.47 9.25
C HIS A 457 14.58 4.64 8.46
N ALA A 458 15.12 4.89 7.27
CA ALA A 458 14.62 5.92 6.37
C ALA A 458 13.20 5.58 5.90
N HIS A 459 12.41 6.63 5.62
CA HIS A 459 11.07 6.50 5.05
C HIS A 459 11.11 5.68 3.75
N CYS A 460 10.19 4.72 3.61
CA CYS A 460 10.14 3.76 2.51
C CYS A 460 11.35 2.82 2.37
N SER A 461 12.21 2.74 3.38
CA SER A 461 13.20 1.68 3.49
C SER A 461 12.63 0.55 4.32
N LEU A 462 12.79 -0.69 3.90
CA LEU A 462 12.38 -1.84 4.67
C LEU A 462 13.54 -2.24 5.62
N PRO A 463 13.37 -2.33 6.94
CA PRO A 463 14.37 -2.88 7.85
C PRO A 463 14.36 -4.42 7.80
N ASN A 464 15.47 -5.06 8.16
CA ASN A 464 15.63 -6.52 8.05
C ASN A 464 14.53 -7.33 8.76
N GLY A 465 13.97 -6.85 9.88
CA GLY A 465 12.87 -7.55 10.56
C GLY A 465 11.60 -7.67 9.70
N GLN A 466 11.29 -6.64 8.92
CA GLN A 466 10.11 -6.59 8.05
C GLN A 466 10.36 -7.27 6.69
N PHE A 467 11.62 -7.50 6.29
CA PHE A 467 11.96 -8.31 5.10
C PHE A 467 11.42 -9.74 5.21
N ASP A 468 11.58 -10.36 6.37
CA ASP A 468 11.15 -11.73 6.59
C ASP A 468 9.62 -11.84 6.64
N GLU A 469 8.94 -10.85 7.23
CA GLU A 469 7.47 -10.79 7.24
C GLU A 469 6.88 -10.72 5.82
N VAL A 470 7.48 -9.91 4.94
CA VAL A 470 7.07 -9.84 3.53
C VAL A 470 7.24 -11.20 2.86
N LYS A 471 8.39 -11.85 3.05
CA LYS A 471 8.66 -13.18 2.47
C LYS A 471 7.69 -14.22 2.99
N ASP A 472 7.41 -14.22 4.29
CA ASP A 472 6.49 -15.16 4.92
C ASP A 472 5.07 -15.01 4.36
N PHE A 473 4.56 -13.78 4.26
CA PHE A 473 3.24 -13.54 3.66
C PHE A 473 3.18 -13.98 2.20
N ILE A 474 4.21 -13.68 1.40
CA ILE A 474 4.25 -14.12 -0.01
C ILE A 474 4.33 -15.66 -0.10
N ASN A 475 5.23 -16.27 0.67
CA ASN A 475 5.41 -17.72 0.69
C ASN A 475 4.11 -18.43 1.07
N LYS A 476 3.40 -17.95 2.09
CA LYS A 476 2.15 -18.56 2.54
C LYS A 476 1.00 -18.31 1.58
N PHE A 477 0.75 -17.05 1.22
CA PHE A 477 -0.52 -16.65 0.62
C PHE A 477 -0.49 -16.50 -0.90
N LEU A 478 0.69 -16.38 -1.51
CA LEU A 478 0.83 -16.38 -2.97
C LEU A 478 1.45 -17.68 -3.50
N LEU A 479 2.35 -18.31 -2.72
CA LEU A 479 3.06 -19.53 -3.14
C LEU A 479 2.55 -20.81 -2.46
N GLY A 480 1.60 -20.71 -1.52
CA GLY A 480 0.98 -21.87 -0.87
C GLY A 480 1.94 -22.74 -0.05
N LYS A 481 3.02 -22.17 0.49
CA LYS A 481 3.99 -22.92 1.31
C LYS A 481 3.43 -23.19 2.71
N ASP A 482 3.46 -24.46 3.10
CA ASP A 482 3.07 -24.92 4.43
C ASP A 482 4.09 -24.54 5.52
N GLY A 483 3.64 -24.52 6.77
CA GLY A 483 4.49 -24.32 7.95
C GLY A 483 4.92 -22.87 8.20
N VAL A 484 4.55 -21.93 7.34
CA VAL A 484 4.85 -20.50 7.50
C VAL A 484 3.90 -19.87 8.52
N GLN A 485 4.47 -19.28 9.58
CA GLN A 485 3.72 -18.64 10.66
C GLN A 485 3.48 -17.16 10.32
N THR A 486 2.23 -16.73 10.43
CA THR A 486 1.80 -15.34 10.21
C THR A 486 0.76 -14.98 11.27
N GLY A 487 0.39 -13.71 11.39
CA GLY A 487 -0.61 -13.27 12.35
C GLY A 487 0.00 -12.73 13.64
N LYS A 488 0.29 -11.43 13.68
CA LYS A 488 0.76 -10.76 14.90
C LYS A 488 0.52 -9.25 14.88
N ILE A 489 0.60 -8.63 16.05
CA ILE A 489 0.80 -7.19 16.17
C ILE A 489 2.16 -6.98 16.81
N ASP A 490 3.11 -6.46 16.04
CA ASP A 490 4.49 -6.23 16.45
C ASP A 490 4.80 -4.73 16.41
N TYR A 491 5.10 -4.17 17.57
CA TYR A 491 5.55 -2.78 17.74
C TYR A 491 6.65 -2.72 18.80
N THR A 492 7.40 -3.82 18.94
CA THR A 492 8.45 -3.96 19.96
C THR A 492 9.63 -3.01 19.75
N LYS A 493 9.76 -2.47 18.52
CA LYS A 493 10.83 -1.56 18.10
C LYS A 493 10.32 -0.14 17.82
N ASN A 494 9.28 0.26 18.55
CA ASN A 494 8.72 1.60 18.46
C ASN A 494 9.61 2.68 19.07
N SER A 495 9.41 3.92 18.63
CA SER A 495 10.18 5.07 19.14
C SER A 495 9.62 5.58 20.48
N GLU A 496 8.34 5.32 20.73
CA GLU A 496 7.69 5.61 21.99
C GLU A 496 6.85 4.43 22.52
N GLN A 497 6.57 4.45 23.82
CA GLN A 497 5.70 3.44 24.42
C GLN A 497 4.27 3.62 23.93
N ILE A 498 3.74 2.60 23.25
CA ILE A 498 2.34 2.54 22.85
C ILE A 498 1.46 2.23 24.06
N LYS A 499 0.61 3.19 24.44
CA LYS A 499 -0.34 3.07 25.56
C LYS A 499 -1.74 2.72 25.06
N TRP A 500 -1.88 1.65 24.30
CA TRP A 500 -3.20 1.24 23.83
C TRP A 500 -4.06 0.74 24.97
N ASN A 501 -5.24 1.33 25.09
CA ASN A 501 -6.32 0.80 25.90
C ASN A 501 -7.58 0.73 25.03
N LYS A 502 -8.06 -0.50 24.81
CA LYS A 502 -9.21 -0.78 23.96
C LYS A 502 -10.45 0.01 24.37
N SER A 503 -10.73 0.13 25.67
CA SER A 503 -11.95 0.80 26.17
C SER A 503 -12.03 2.29 25.87
N ASP A 504 -10.89 2.93 25.59
CA ASP A 504 -10.83 4.37 25.31
C ASP A 504 -11.39 4.69 23.91
N TRP A 505 -11.23 3.74 22.98
CA TRP A 505 -11.56 3.93 21.56
C TRP A 505 -12.66 3.03 21.03
N ILE A 506 -12.86 1.87 21.67
CA ILE A 506 -13.79 0.83 21.26
C ILE A 506 -14.86 0.68 22.34
N ASP A 507 -16.12 0.73 21.93
CA ASP A 507 -17.31 0.48 22.77
C ASP A 507 -18.19 -0.66 22.26
N TRP A 508 -17.78 -1.34 21.18
CA TRP A 508 -18.43 -2.56 20.70
C TRP A 508 -17.83 -3.82 21.32
N THR A 509 -18.60 -4.91 21.27
CA THR A 509 -18.11 -6.26 21.56
C THR A 509 -17.81 -6.98 20.27
N THR A 510 -16.60 -7.51 20.12
CA THR A 510 -16.21 -8.26 18.92
C THR A 510 -16.95 -9.58 18.86
N PRO A 511 -17.82 -9.81 17.87
CA PRO A 511 -18.57 -11.04 17.75
C PRO A 511 -17.67 -12.17 17.24
N THR A 512 -18.13 -13.41 17.37
CA THR A 512 -17.66 -14.51 16.52
C THR A 512 -18.67 -14.64 15.38
N LEU A 513 -18.28 -14.30 14.16
CA LEU A 513 -19.11 -14.42 12.97
C LEU A 513 -19.10 -15.88 12.52
N ARG A 514 -20.26 -16.53 12.68
CA ARG A 514 -20.43 -17.95 12.37
C ARG A 514 -20.55 -18.18 10.87
#